data_AF-A0A381V2D8-F1
#
_entry.id   AF-A0A381V2D8-F1
#
_cell.length_a   1.000
_cell.length_b   1.000
_cell.length_c   1.000
_cell.angle_alpha   90.00
_cell.angle_beta   90.00
_cell.angle_gamma   90.00
#
_symmetry.space_group_name_H-M   'P 1'
#
loop_
_entity.id
_entity.type
_entity.pdbx_description
1 polymer ?
#
loop_
_entity_poly.entity_id
_entity_poly.type
_entity_poly.pdbx_seq_one_letter_code
_entity_poly.pdbx_strand_id
1 'polypeptide(L)'
;MSSITEIAHTFFEACETGKGWEGCSEYCTVDATFSAQAEPLLDVKSVEQYAEWMKHAFTFLPDAGYEIKSFATDEERRSVCAYAVFSATHTGEGGPCPPTGKSTSTDYVYVMEFDGDNKVRHVTKIWHAGLAMKDLGWLG
;
A
#
# COMPACT_ATOMS: atom_id res chain seq x y z
N MET A 1 9.09 22.21 -9.48
CA MET A 1 9.11 21.01 -8.61
C MET A 1 7.67 20.56 -8.48
N SER A 2 7.39 19.27 -8.58
CA SER A 2 6.04 18.74 -8.35
C SER A 2 5.62 18.98 -6.91
N SER A 3 4.32 19.20 -6.68
CA SER A 3 3.72 19.30 -5.36
C SER A 3 3.75 17.95 -4.63
N ILE A 4 3.63 17.98 -3.30
CA ILE A 4 3.50 16.74 -2.50
C ILE A 4 2.25 15.94 -2.91
N THR A 5 1.18 16.61 -3.35
CA THR A 5 -0.05 15.99 -3.85
C THR A 5 0.21 15.17 -5.12
N GLU A 6 0.91 15.73 -6.10
CA GLU A 6 1.23 15.04 -7.36
C GLU A 6 2.16 13.85 -7.10
N ILE A 7 3.20 14.04 -6.29
CA ILE A 7 4.15 12.97 -5.95
C ILE A 7 3.45 11.84 -5.17
N ALA A 8 2.58 12.19 -4.22
CA ALA A 8 1.78 11.21 -3.49
C ALA A 8 0.93 10.36 -4.43
N HIS A 9 0.28 10.98 -5.43
CA HIS A 9 -0.57 10.25 -6.37
C HIS A 9 0.25 9.28 -7.22
N THR A 10 1.39 9.72 -7.76
CA THR A 10 2.24 8.87 -8.59
C THR A 10 2.89 7.74 -7.78
N PHE A 11 3.36 8.04 -6.56
CA PHE A 11 3.85 7.02 -5.63
C PHE A 11 2.76 6.00 -5.28
N PHE A 12 1.56 6.46 -4.92
CA PHE A 12 0.43 5.61 -4.58
C PHE A 12 0.11 4.65 -5.73
N GLU A 13 -0.04 5.17 -6.94
CA GLU A 13 -0.31 4.35 -8.13
C GLU A 13 0.82 3.35 -8.39
N ALA A 14 2.09 3.77 -8.31
CA ALA A 14 3.22 2.87 -8.52
C ALA A 14 3.26 1.72 -7.49
N CYS A 15 3.01 2.02 -6.22
CA CYS A 15 3.00 1.05 -5.15
C CYS A 15 1.81 0.09 -5.28
N GLU A 16 0.60 0.64 -5.47
CA GLU A 16 -0.65 -0.14 -5.51
C GLU A 16 -0.83 -0.95 -6.79
N THR A 17 -0.10 -0.64 -7.86
CA THR A 17 -0.06 -1.44 -9.10
C THR A 17 1.11 -2.43 -9.14
N GLY A 18 1.80 -2.62 -8.01
CA GLY A 18 2.81 -3.67 -7.86
C GLY A 18 4.12 -3.41 -8.61
N LYS A 19 4.50 -2.15 -8.86
CA LYS A 19 5.77 -1.83 -9.55
C LYS A 19 7.03 -2.14 -8.73
N GLY A 20 6.88 -2.43 -7.43
CA GLY A 20 7.99 -2.68 -6.52
C GLY A 20 8.80 -1.43 -6.21
N TRP A 21 9.94 -1.61 -5.53
CA TRP A 21 10.79 -0.50 -5.13
C TRP A 21 11.40 0.24 -6.32
N GLU A 22 11.73 -0.47 -7.40
CA GLU A 22 12.22 0.13 -8.64
C GLU A 22 11.29 1.25 -9.15
N GLY A 23 9.97 1.00 -9.14
CA GLY A 23 8.97 1.99 -9.55
C GLY A 23 8.58 3.01 -8.49
N CYS A 24 8.97 2.83 -7.22
CA CYS A 24 8.60 3.72 -6.12
C CYS A 24 9.75 4.62 -5.63
N SER A 25 10.99 4.17 -5.80
CA SER A 25 12.19 4.77 -5.19
C SER A 25 12.40 6.22 -5.59
N GLU A 26 12.06 6.60 -6.82
CA GLU A 26 12.19 7.98 -7.28
C GLU A 26 11.30 8.97 -6.52
N TYR A 27 10.25 8.51 -5.84
CA TYR A 27 9.33 9.37 -5.07
C TYR A 27 9.67 9.45 -3.58
N CYS A 28 10.60 8.60 -3.12
CA CYS A 28 10.88 8.40 -1.70
C CYS A 28 12.26 8.94 -1.31
N THR A 29 12.46 9.18 0.00
CA THR A 29 13.82 9.28 0.55
C THR A 29 14.45 7.88 0.59
N VAL A 30 15.78 7.82 0.58
CA VAL A 30 16.52 6.53 0.61
C VAL A 30 16.26 5.73 1.90
N ASP A 31 15.90 6.42 2.98
CA ASP A 31 15.64 5.88 4.31
C ASP A 31 14.13 5.91 4.66
N ALA A 32 13.26 6.01 3.66
CA ALA A 32 11.83 6.15 3.87
C ALA A 32 11.26 4.98 4.71
N THR A 33 10.62 5.33 5.82
CA THR A 33 10.14 4.35 6.80
C THR A 33 8.68 3.97 6.57
N PHE A 34 8.27 2.82 7.05
CA PHE A 34 6.91 2.30 6.91
C PHE A 34 6.37 1.82 8.26
N SER A 35 5.07 2.00 8.47
CA SER A 35 4.38 1.39 9.61
C SER A 35 2.97 0.95 9.24
N ALA A 36 2.52 -0.14 9.87
CA ALA A 36 1.14 -0.60 9.81
C ALA A 36 0.78 -1.33 11.09
N GLN A 37 -0.42 -1.08 11.60
CA GLN A 37 -1.02 -1.88 12.68
C GLN A 37 -1.83 -3.02 12.09
N ALA A 38 -1.18 -3.82 11.25
CA ALA A 38 -1.78 -4.93 10.52
C ALA A 38 -0.87 -6.16 10.63
N GLU A 39 -1.42 -7.28 11.09
CA GLU A 39 -0.70 -8.54 11.29
C GLU A 39 0.20 -8.95 10.12
N PRO A 40 -0.25 -8.94 8.84
CA PRO A 40 0.61 -9.35 7.71
C PRO A 40 1.78 -8.40 7.42
N LEU A 41 1.81 -7.22 8.05
CA LEU A 41 2.80 -6.16 7.81
C LEU A 41 3.61 -5.81 9.07
N LEU A 42 3.51 -6.59 10.15
CA LEU A 42 4.16 -6.27 11.43
C LEU A 42 5.67 -6.13 11.32
N ASP A 43 6.32 -6.92 10.45
CA ASP A 43 7.78 -6.90 10.28
C ASP A 43 8.26 -5.98 9.14
N VAL A 44 7.33 -5.31 8.44
CA VAL A 44 7.65 -4.36 7.37
C VAL A 44 7.93 -3.00 8.01
N LYS A 45 9.14 -2.45 7.80
CA LYS A 45 9.64 -1.24 8.47
C LYS A 45 10.10 -0.13 7.52
N SER A 46 10.29 -0.43 6.24
CA SER A 46 10.63 0.56 5.21
C SER A 46 9.64 0.57 4.05
N VAL A 47 9.57 1.69 3.35
CA VAL A 47 8.74 1.82 2.14
C VAL A 47 9.23 0.87 1.05
N GLU A 48 10.54 0.64 0.96
CA GLU A 48 11.12 -0.38 0.06
C GLU A 48 10.57 -1.78 0.34
N GLN A 49 10.62 -2.23 1.60
CA GLN A 49 10.09 -3.54 1.98
C GLN A 49 8.60 -3.64 1.67
N TYR A 50 7.85 -2.56 1.91
CA TYR A 50 6.43 -2.53 1.62
C TYR A 50 6.12 -2.56 0.11
N ALA A 51 6.88 -1.84 -0.71
CA ALA A 51 6.71 -1.85 -2.16
C ALA A 51 7.02 -3.23 -2.76
N GLU A 52 8.06 -3.91 -2.26
CA GLU A 52 8.37 -5.29 -2.66
C GLU A 52 7.30 -6.28 -2.17
N TRP A 53 6.76 -6.07 -0.97
CA TRP A 53 5.62 -6.86 -0.48
C TRP A 53 4.41 -6.72 -1.40
N MET A 54 4.08 -5.48 -1.82
CA MET A 54 2.98 -5.23 -2.78
C MET A 54 3.24 -5.94 -4.10
N LYS A 55 4.44 -5.81 -4.69
CA LYS A 55 4.81 -6.51 -5.92
C LYS A 55 4.68 -8.03 -5.79
N HIS A 56 5.08 -8.60 -4.66
CA HIS A 56 4.92 -10.03 -4.41
C HIS A 56 3.45 -10.43 -4.27
N ALA A 57 2.61 -9.60 -3.64
CA ALA A 57 1.18 -9.87 -3.47
C ALA A 57 0.44 -10.11 -4.80
N PHE A 58 0.84 -9.43 -5.87
CA PHE A 58 0.28 -9.63 -7.22
C PHE A 58 0.53 -11.03 -7.81
N THR A 59 1.41 -11.84 -7.21
CA THR A 59 1.62 -13.23 -7.66
C THR A 59 0.46 -14.15 -7.29
N PHE A 60 -0.15 -13.93 -6.11
CA PHE A 60 -1.29 -14.73 -5.61
C PHE A 60 -2.63 -13.96 -5.62
N LEU A 61 -2.59 -12.64 -5.76
CA LEU A 61 -3.74 -11.75 -5.98
C LEU A 61 -3.58 -11.00 -7.31
N PRO A 62 -3.62 -11.70 -8.47
CA PRO A 62 -3.29 -11.10 -9.76
C PRO A 62 -4.30 -10.03 -10.23
N ASP A 63 -5.51 -10.03 -9.68
CA ASP A 63 -6.56 -9.04 -9.91
C ASP A 63 -6.62 -7.96 -8.81
N ALA A 64 -5.59 -7.88 -7.95
CA ALA A 64 -5.50 -6.87 -6.91
C ALA A 64 -5.66 -5.46 -7.52
N GLY A 65 -6.53 -4.68 -6.90
CA GLY A 65 -6.87 -3.33 -7.34
C GLY A 65 -7.44 -2.50 -6.22
N TYR A 66 -7.74 -1.25 -6.55
CA TYR A 66 -8.24 -0.27 -5.59
C TYR A 66 -9.24 0.70 -6.23
N GLU A 67 -10.08 1.30 -5.39
CA GLU A 67 -10.90 2.46 -5.75
C GLU A 67 -10.60 3.61 -4.78
N ILE A 68 -10.06 4.72 -5.28
CA ILE A 68 -9.81 5.92 -4.46
C ILE A 68 -11.15 6.57 -4.09
N LYS A 69 -11.39 6.74 -2.79
CA LYS A 69 -12.58 7.40 -2.23
C LYS A 69 -12.30 8.83 -1.79
N SER A 70 -11.08 9.11 -1.33
CA SER A 70 -10.65 10.45 -0.95
C SER A 70 -9.14 10.59 -1.08
N PHE A 71 -8.70 11.78 -1.48
CA PHE A 71 -7.29 12.13 -1.59
C PHE A 71 -7.13 13.58 -1.10
N ALA A 72 -6.43 13.78 0.01
CA ALA A 72 -6.39 15.08 0.70
C ALA A 72 -4.98 15.44 1.15
N THR A 73 -4.62 16.70 0.99
CA THR A 73 -3.30 17.24 1.34
C THR A 73 -3.41 18.14 2.56
N ASP A 74 -2.56 17.88 3.56
CA ASP A 74 -2.30 18.74 4.70
C ASP A 74 -0.93 19.39 4.52
N GLU A 75 -0.93 20.64 4.03
CA GLU A 75 0.28 21.41 3.79
C GLU A 75 1.02 21.80 5.08
N GLU A 76 0.29 22.01 6.18
CA GLU A 76 0.88 22.40 7.47
C GLU A 76 1.74 21.25 8.02
N ARG A 77 1.24 20.02 7.93
CA ARG A 77 1.95 18.80 8.38
C ARG A 77 2.79 18.16 7.29
N ARG A 78 2.72 18.68 6.05
CA ARG A 78 3.37 18.12 4.85
C ARG A 78 3.03 16.65 4.66
N SER A 79 1.74 16.32 4.71
CA SER A 79 1.26 14.95 4.56
C SER A 79 0.10 14.85 3.58
N VAL A 80 -0.02 13.70 2.93
CA VAL A 80 -1.12 13.39 2.02
C VAL A 80 -1.82 12.11 2.48
N CYS A 81 -3.14 12.19 2.64
CA CYS A 81 -3.99 11.07 2.98
C CYS A 81 -4.69 10.54 1.73
N ALA A 82 -4.55 9.24 1.45
CA ALA A 82 -5.27 8.55 0.39
C ALA A 82 -6.15 7.46 1.01
N TYR A 83 -7.46 7.65 1.00
CA TYR A 83 -8.44 6.65 1.40
C TYR A 83 -8.93 5.90 0.15
N ALA A 84 -8.82 4.59 0.18
CA ALA A 84 -9.26 3.72 -0.90
C ALA A 84 -9.89 2.42 -0.37
N VAL A 85 -10.61 1.73 -1.25
CA VAL A 85 -11.12 0.38 -1.04
C VAL A 85 -10.25 -0.59 -1.81
N PHE A 86 -9.62 -1.53 -1.12
CA PHE A 86 -8.83 -2.60 -1.73
C PHE A 86 -9.76 -3.74 -2.16
N SER A 87 -9.55 -4.29 -3.35
CA SER A 87 -10.27 -5.46 -3.86
C SER A 87 -9.30 -6.47 -4.48
N ALA A 88 -9.51 -7.75 -4.24
CA ALA A 88 -8.73 -8.83 -4.85
C ALA A 88 -9.42 -10.19 -4.71
N THR A 89 -8.99 -11.16 -5.51
CA THR A 89 -9.39 -12.57 -5.45
C THR A 89 -8.16 -13.48 -5.37
N HIS A 90 -8.11 -14.37 -4.39
CA HIS A 90 -7.00 -15.31 -4.21
C HIS A 90 -7.09 -16.46 -5.22
N THR A 91 -6.43 -16.26 -6.37
CA THR A 91 -6.44 -17.19 -7.52
C THR A 91 -5.05 -17.66 -7.92
N GLY A 92 -4.00 -16.95 -7.53
CA GLY A 92 -2.62 -17.32 -7.84
C GLY A 92 -1.93 -18.11 -6.73
N GLU A 93 -0.90 -18.84 -7.10
CA GLU A 93 -0.06 -19.62 -6.17
C GLU A 93 0.97 -18.72 -5.46
N GLY A 94 1.54 -19.22 -4.36
CA GLY A 94 2.60 -18.52 -3.60
C GLY A 94 2.08 -17.65 -2.45
N GLY A 95 0.77 -17.65 -2.20
CA GLY A 95 0.15 -17.05 -1.03
C GLY A 95 0.33 -17.88 0.26
N PRO A 96 -0.32 -17.48 1.36
CA PRO A 96 -0.19 -18.18 2.65
C PRO A 96 -0.82 -19.58 2.68
N CYS A 97 -1.65 -19.91 1.69
CA CYS A 97 -2.29 -21.20 1.48
C CYS A 97 -2.56 -21.41 -0.02
N PRO A 98 -2.99 -22.59 -0.48
CA PRO A 98 -3.42 -22.79 -1.86
C PRO A 98 -4.56 -21.83 -2.26
N PRO A 99 -4.70 -21.50 -3.57
CA PRO A 99 -5.74 -20.59 -4.06
C PRO A 99 -7.13 -20.94 -3.53
N THR A 100 -7.76 -19.97 -2.85
CA THR A 100 -9.07 -20.19 -2.20
C THR A 100 -10.25 -19.85 -3.11
N GLY A 101 -10.01 -19.09 -4.19
CA GLY A 101 -11.06 -18.57 -5.07
C GLY A 101 -11.96 -17.53 -4.41
N LYS A 102 -11.65 -17.09 -3.18
CA LYS A 102 -12.43 -16.09 -2.46
C LYS A 102 -11.93 -14.68 -2.74
N SER A 103 -12.84 -13.71 -2.64
CA SER A 103 -12.57 -12.30 -2.86
C SER A 103 -12.75 -11.48 -1.59
N THR A 104 -12.09 -10.33 -1.54
CA THR A 104 -12.21 -9.34 -0.48
C THR A 104 -12.54 -7.95 -1.03
N SER A 105 -13.18 -7.13 -0.19
CA SER A 105 -13.30 -5.69 -0.39
C SER A 105 -13.20 -4.98 0.96
N THR A 106 -12.11 -4.25 1.19
CA THR A 106 -11.85 -3.62 2.51
C THR A 106 -11.27 -2.23 2.39
N ASP A 107 -11.70 -1.34 3.28
CA ASP A 107 -11.17 0.01 3.40
C ASP A 107 -9.71 0.03 3.90
N TYR A 108 -8.93 0.97 3.38
CA TYR A 108 -7.62 1.33 3.88
C TYR A 108 -7.26 2.78 3.61
N VAL A 109 -6.32 3.31 4.39
CA VAL A 109 -5.79 4.66 4.24
C VAL A 109 -4.27 4.60 4.19
N TYR A 110 -3.68 5.36 3.27
CA TYR A 110 -2.28 5.80 3.37
C TYR A 110 -2.23 7.18 3.97
N VAL A 111 -1.30 7.36 4.91
CA VAL A 111 -0.81 8.68 5.32
C VAL A 111 0.64 8.75 4.88
N MET A 112 0.92 9.55 3.85
CA MET A 112 2.24 9.76 3.27
C MET A 112 2.81 11.06 3.80
N GLU A 113 3.91 11.01 4.55
CA GLU A 113 4.60 12.18 5.07
C GLU A 113 5.79 12.53 4.19
N PHE A 114 5.99 13.83 3.96
CA PHE A 114 7.01 14.36 3.07
C PHE A 114 8.15 15.05 3.84
N ASP A 115 9.36 15.00 3.27
CA ASP A 115 10.52 15.76 3.73
C ASP A 115 10.50 17.21 3.20
N GLY A 116 11.61 17.96 3.29
CA GLY A 116 11.71 19.32 2.77
C GLY A 116 11.76 19.44 1.24
N ASP A 117 12.13 18.36 0.53
CA ASP A 117 12.36 18.31 -0.91
C ASP A 117 11.20 17.63 -1.67
N ASN A 118 10.04 17.52 -1.00
CA ASN A 118 8.83 16.87 -1.49
C ASN A 118 9.02 15.37 -1.81
N LYS A 119 9.90 14.65 -1.09
CA LYS A 119 10.00 13.18 -1.14
C LYS A 119 9.23 12.54 -0.01
N VAL A 120 8.64 11.38 -0.27
CA VAL A 120 8.00 10.55 0.76
C VAL A 120 9.07 10.03 1.71
N ARG A 121 8.99 10.44 2.99
CA ARG A 121 9.91 9.99 4.06
C ARG A 121 9.28 8.95 4.98
N HIS A 122 7.95 8.89 5.03
CA HIS A 122 7.23 7.92 5.84
C HIS A 122 5.88 7.58 5.21
N VAL A 123 5.48 6.32 5.32
CA VAL A 123 4.13 5.87 4.99
C VAL A 123 3.55 5.10 6.16
N THR A 124 2.40 5.55 6.66
CA THR A 124 1.55 4.75 7.55
C THR A 124 0.41 4.14 6.74
N LYS A 125 0.27 2.81 6.77
CA LYS A 125 -0.90 2.09 6.24
C LYS A 125 -1.86 1.75 7.37
N ILE A 126 -3.08 2.25 7.28
CA ILE A 126 -4.20 1.94 8.16
C ILE A 126 -5.13 1.02 7.37
N TRP A 127 -5.25 -0.24 7.74
CA TRP A 127 -5.96 -1.23 6.92
C TRP A 127 -6.71 -2.23 7.78
N HIS A 128 -7.93 -2.59 7.35
CA HIS A 128 -8.71 -3.69 7.90
C HIS A 128 -8.18 -5.07 7.47
N ALA A 129 -6.90 -5.35 7.76
CA ALA A 129 -6.24 -6.59 7.37
C ALA A 129 -6.96 -7.85 7.88
N GLY A 130 -7.45 -7.84 9.11
CA GLY A 130 -8.18 -8.99 9.68
C GLY A 130 -9.44 -9.36 8.89
N LEU A 131 -10.18 -8.36 8.37
CA LEU A 131 -11.34 -8.63 7.50
C LEU A 131 -10.87 -9.17 6.15
N ALA A 132 -9.87 -8.55 5.55
CA ALA A 132 -9.37 -8.98 4.25
C ALA A 132 -8.86 -10.42 4.27
N MET A 133 -8.08 -10.79 5.29
CA MET A 133 -7.57 -12.15 5.44
C MET A 133 -8.69 -13.17 5.70
N LYS A 134 -9.74 -12.79 6.44
CA LYS A 134 -10.90 -13.66 6.65
C LYS A 134 -11.68 -13.87 5.36
N ASP A 135 -11.94 -12.81 4.60
CA ASP A 135 -12.68 -12.86 3.34
C ASP A 135 -11.91 -13.65 2.27
N LEU A 136 -10.58 -13.48 2.19
CA LEU A 136 -9.70 -14.27 1.34
C LEU A 136 -9.57 -15.75 1.79
N GLY A 137 -10.09 -16.10 2.98
CA GLY A 137 -10.07 -17.46 3.50
C GLY A 137 -8.72 -17.89 4.07
N TRP A 138 -7.87 -16.95 4.49
CA TRP A 138 -6.58 -17.21 5.10
C TRP A 138 -6.66 -17.39 6.61
N LEU A 139 -7.69 -16.81 7.23
CA LEU A 139 -8.02 -17.00 8.64
C LEU A 139 -9.35 -17.75 8.77
N GLY A 140 -9.37 -18.74 9.67
CA GLY A 140 -10.54 -19.56 10.02
C GLY A 140 -11.43 -18.93 11.08
#